data_AF-A0A6I5NI69-F1
#
_entry.id   AF-A0A6I5NI69-F1
#
_cell.length_a   1.000
_cell.length_b   1.000
_cell.length_c   1.000
_cell.angle_alpha   90.00
_cell.angle_beta   90.00
_cell.angle_gamma   90.00
#
_symmetry.space_group_name_H-M   'P 1'
#
loop_
_entity.id
_entity.type
_entity.pdbx_description
1 polymer ?
#
loop_
_entity_poly.entity_id
_entity_poly.type
_entity_poly.pdbx_seq_one_letter_code
_entity_poly.pdbx_strand_id
1 'polypeptide(L)'
;MFSQSYYLLRSKLDGQYLVARPRSGDQSNGFLMLFTADYDALSYLNRHGAEVADRFGVESISGPQLKQLMDRWGFDGVGMVNDPLVPQVEFLRRDRTL
;
A
#
# COMPACT_ATOMS: atom_id res chain seq x y z
N MET A 1 -21.83 -2.21 11.75
CA MET A 1 -20.60 -2.94 11.38
C MET A 1 -19.58 -1.88 10.99
N PHE A 2 -18.52 -1.68 11.77
CA PHE A 2 -17.51 -0.67 11.45
C PHE A 2 -16.74 -1.13 10.21
N SER A 3 -16.93 -0.45 9.08
CA SER A 3 -16.13 -0.71 7.88
C SER A 3 -14.75 -0.13 8.15
N GLN A 4 -13.78 -0.99 8.48
CA GLN A 4 -12.40 -0.55 8.61
C GLN A 4 -11.95 -0.03 7.24
N SER A 5 -11.59 1.25 7.20
CA SER A 5 -11.05 1.90 6.01
C SER A 5 -9.54 1.91 6.11
N TYR A 6 -8.89 1.67 4.98
CA TYR A 6 -7.44 1.77 4.83
C TYR A 6 -7.10 2.97 3.98
N TYR A 7 -5.85 3.39 4.04
CA TYR A 7 -5.32 4.48 3.25
C TYR A 7 -4.16 3.97 2.40
N LEU A 8 -4.10 4.43 1.15
CA LEU A 8 -3.12 4.06 0.15
C LEU A 8 -2.39 5.30 -0.33
N LEU A 9 -1.13 5.16 -0.74
CA LEU A 9 -0.42 6.18 -1.49
C LEU A 9 -0.54 5.90 -2.98
N ARG A 10 -1.22 6.79 -3.70
CA ARG A 10 -1.46 6.71 -5.14
C ARG A 10 -0.71 7.81 -5.87
N SER A 11 0.04 7.44 -6.89
CA SER A 11 0.70 8.36 -7.81
C SER A 11 -0.34 9.20 -8.55
N LYS A 12 -0.16 10.51 -8.53
CA LYS A 12 -0.97 11.49 -9.27
C LYS A 12 -0.67 11.46 -10.77
N LEU A 13 0.46 10.89 -11.18
CA LEU A 13 0.93 10.90 -12.57
C LEU A 13 0.30 9.79 -13.41
N ASP A 14 0.24 8.58 -12.87
CA ASP A 14 -0.17 7.37 -13.59
C ASP A 14 -1.21 6.53 -12.83
N GLY A 15 -1.60 6.96 -11.64
CA GLY A 15 -2.58 6.27 -10.81
C GLY A 15 -2.09 4.95 -10.22
N GLN A 16 -0.79 4.64 -10.32
CA GLN A 16 -0.19 3.48 -9.65
C GLN A 16 -0.10 3.69 -8.14
N TYR A 17 0.13 2.62 -7.39
CA TYR A 17 0.18 2.64 -5.93
C TYR A 17 1.58 2.37 -5.41
N LEU A 18 1.89 2.87 -4.21
CA LEU A 18 3.11 2.51 -3.50
C LEU A 18 3.06 1.00 -3.15
N VAL A 19 4.10 0.28 -3.57
CA VAL A 19 4.24 -1.15 -3.33
C VAL A 19 5.62 -1.48 -2.77
N ALA A 20 5.67 -2.45 -1.86
CA ALA A 20 6.92 -3.09 -1.48
C ALA A 20 7.22 -4.25 -2.43
N ARG A 21 8.48 -4.37 -2.88
CA ARG A 21 8.93 -5.47 -3.73
C ARG A 21 10.09 -6.21 -3.06
N PRO A 22 10.12 -7.56 -3.08
CA PRO A 22 11.28 -8.33 -2.63
C PRO A 22 12.53 -7.94 -3.43
N ARG A 23 13.67 -7.82 -2.76
CA ARG A 23 14.95 -7.48 -3.41
C ARG A 23 15.49 -8.62 -4.29
N SER A 24 15.13 -9.85 -3.96
CA SER A 24 15.65 -11.06 -4.59
C SER A 24 14.82 -11.46 -5.81
N GLY A 25 15.04 -10.79 -6.95
CA GLY A 25 14.87 -11.26 -8.35
C GLY A 25 13.57 -11.93 -8.83
N ASP A 26 12.64 -12.31 -7.96
CA ASP A 26 11.39 -12.95 -8.32
C ASP A 26 10.51 -11.94 -9.03
N GLN A 27 9.83 -12.42 -10.07
CA GLN A 27 8.75 -11.69 -10.74
C GLN A 27 7.57 -11.56 -9.75
N SER A 28 7.71 -10.64 -8.80
CA SER A 28 6.70 -10.28 -7.82
C SER A 28 5.93 -9.07 -8.32
N ASN A 29 4.61 -9.17 -8.28
CA ASN A 29 3.73 -8.04 -8.53
C ASN A 29 3.72 -7.05 -7.33
N GLY A 30 4.40 -7.39 -6.24
CA GLY A 30 4.60 -6.56 -5.06
C GLY A 30 3.45 -6.66 -4.05
N PHE A 31 3.69 -6.08 -2.88
CA PHE A 31 2.73 -5.98 -1.78
C PHE A 31 2.22 -4.55 -1.71
N LEU A 32 0.90 -4.36 -1.80
CA LEU A 32 0.27 -3.05 -1.69
C LEU A 32 0.42 -2.52 -0.26
N MET A 33 1.00 -1.32 -0.11
CA MET A 33 1.21 -0.71 1.20
C MET A 33 -0.09 -0.11 1.72
N LEU A 34 -0.50 -0.52 2.93
CA LEU A 34 -1.71 -0.05 3.61
C LEU A 34 -1.34 0.74 4.86
N PHE A 35 -2.08 1.81 5.10
CA PHE A 35 -2.02 2.63 6.30
C PHE A 35 -3.38 2.65 6.99
N THR A 36 -3.38 2.76 8.32
CA THR A 36 -4.60 2.84 9.14
C THR A 36 -5.14 4.25 9.27
N ALA A 37 -4.31 5.26 8.97
CA ALA A 37 -4.68 6.67 8.90
C ALA A 37 -4.04 7.39 7.70
N ASP A 38 -4.65 8.48 7.28
CA ASP A 38 -4.13 9.35 6.20
C ASP A 38 -2.84 10.06 6.61
N TYR A 39 -2.77 10.57 7.83
CA TYR A 39 -1.56 11.21 8.36
C TYR A 39 -0.38 10.23 8.48
N ASP A 40 -0.62 8.95 8.73
CA ASP A 40 0.44 7.92 8.75
C ASP A 40 1.01 7.70 7.35
N ALA A 41 0.16 7.65 6.32
CA ALA A 41 0.59 7.54 4.92
C ALA A 41 1.46 8.74 4.52
N LEU A 42 1.02 9.96 4.85
CA LEU A 42 1.79 11.18 4.59
C LEU A 42 3.11 11.21 5.37
N SER A 43 3.10 10.79 6.64
CA SER A 43 4.29 10.75 7.48
C SER A 43 5.32 9.77 6.93
N TYR A 44 4.90 8.58 6.50
CA TYR A 44 5.77 7.59 5.87
C TYR A 44 6.41 8.15 4.60
N LEU A 45 5.60 8.74 3.72
CA LEU A 45 6.09 9.28 2.45
C LEU A 45 7.08 10.43 2.67
N ASN A 46 6.77 11.35 3.58
CA ASN A 46 7.68 12.45 3.93
C ASN A 46 8.99 11.94 4.54
N ARG A 47 8.96 10.82 5.28
CA ARG A 47 10.15 10.28 5.94
C ARG A 47 11.06 9.48 4.99
N HIS A 48 10.46 8.72 4.06
CA HIS A 48 11.15 7.69 3.27
C HIS A 48 11.20 7.98 1.76
N GLY A 49 10.51 9.02 1.28
CA GLY A 49 10.47 9.40 -0.14
C GLY A 49 10.06 10.86 -0.35
N ALA A 50 10.63 11.76 0.44
CA ALA A 50 10.31 13.19 0.44
C ALA A 50 10.42 13.83 -0.94
N GLU A 51 11.40 13.39 -1.73
CA GLU A 51 11.72 13.88 -3.07
C GLU A 51 10.67 13.55 -4.13
N VAL A 52 9.78 12.60 -3.85
CA VAL A 52 8.64 12.26 -4.71
C VAL A 52 7.30 12.53 -4.04
N ALA A 53 7.28 13.13 -2.83
CA ALA A 53 6.07 13.22 -2.02
C ALA A 53 4.93 14.00 -2.70
N ASP A 54 5.28 15.07 -3.42
CA ASP A 54 4.35 15.91 -4.18
C ASP A 54 3.63 15.15 -5.30
N ARG A 55 4.23 14.05 -5.80
CA ARG A 55 3.71 13.19 -6.87
C ARG A 55 2.70 12.17 -6.37
N PHE A 56 2.51 12.00 -5.06
CA PHE A 56 1.52 11.09 -4.51
C PHE A 56 0.36 11.83 -3.84
N GLY A 57 -0.80 11.18 -3.81
CA GLY A 57 -1.95 11.54 -3.00
C GLY A 57 -2.37 10.36 -2.12
N VAL A 58 -3.14 10.65 -1.06
CA VAL A 58 -3.73 9.63 -0.20
C VAL A 58 -5.11 9.23 -0.75
N GLU A 59 -5.35 7.93 -0.89
CA GLU A 59 -6.65 7.37 -1.28
C GLU A 59 -7.20 6.52 -0.13
N SER A 60 -8.43 6.81 0.31
CA SER A 60 -9.14 5.96 1.28
C SER A 60 -9.88 4.83 0.56
N ILE A 61 -9.81 3.63 1.12
CA ILE A 61 -10.39 2.43 0.53
C ILE A 61 -11.05 1.54 1.58
N SER A 62 -12.23 1.01 1.26
CA SER A 62 -12.91 0.01 2.10
C SER A 62 -12.38 -1.41 1.82
N GLY A 63 -12.58 -2.33 2.76
CA GLY A 63 -12.19 -3.74 2.59
C GLY A 63 -12.66 -4.41 1.27
N PRO A 64 -13.94 -4.29 0.86
CA PRO A 64 -14.40 -4.85 -0.41
C PRO A 64 -13.72 -4.22 -1.64
N GLN A 65 -13.47 -2.90 -1.62
CA GLN A 65 -12.78 -2.20 -2.71
C GLN A 65 -11.30 -2.60 -2.77
N LEU A 66 -10.66 -2.81 -1.61
CA LEU A 66 -9.28 -3.28 -1.52
C LEU A 66 -9.10 -4.61 -2.23
N LYS A 67 -10.01 -5.58 -2.00
CA LYS A 67 -9.97 -6.86 -2.71
C LYS A 67 -10.04 -6.68 -4.23
N GLN A 68 -10.98 -5.87 -4.72
CA GLN A 68 -11.12 -5.60 -6.16
C GLN A 68 -9.87 -4.93 -6.74
N LEU A 69 -9.25 -4.01 -6.00
CA LEU A 69 -8.01 -3.36 -6.39
C LEU A 69 -6.85 -4.37 -6.49
N MET A 70 -6.69 -5.23 -5.48
CA MET A 70 -5.67 -6.28 -5.47
C MET A 70 -5.83 -7.26 -6.64
N ASP A 71 -7.07 -7.65 -6.95
CA ASP A 71 -7.36 -8.54 -8.08
C ASP A 71 -7.03 -7.86 -9.42
N ARG A 72 -7.42 -6.59 -9.61
CA ARG A 72 -7.16 -5.81 -10.84
C ARG A 72 -5.68 -5.59 -11.13
N TRP A 73 -4.90 -5.24 -10.11
CA TRP A 73 -3.46 -4.96 -10.27
C TRP A 73 -2.58 -6.19 -10.10
N GLY A 74 -3.15 -7.31 -9.64
CA GLY A 74 -2.45 -8.57 -9.52
C GLY A 74 -1.44 -8.65 -8.38
N PHE A 75 -1.50 -7.76 -7.38
CA PHE A 75 -0.59 -7.72 -6.23
C PHE A 75 -0.50 -9.08 -5.51
N ASP A 76 0.68 -9.41 -4.96
CA ASP A 76 0.94 -10.67 -4.27
C ASP A 76 0.40 -10.68 -2.83
N GLY A 77 0.06 -9.52 -2.31
CA GLY A 77 -0.42 -9.34 -0.94
C GLY A 77 -0.50 -7.87 -0.55
N VAL A 78 -0.56 -7.64 0.76
CA VAL A 78 -0.53 -6.30 1.36
C VAL A 78 0.59 -6.20 2.40
N GLY A 79 1.12 -4.99 2.57
CA GLY A 79 2.02 -4.64 3.67
C GLY A 79 1.32 -3.64 4.57
N MET A 80 0.96 -4.04 5.79
CA MET A 80 0.36 -3.14 6.78
C MET A 80 1.48 -2.36 7.46
N VAL A 81 1.47 -1.04 7.33
CA VAL A 81 2.43 -0.17 8.00
C VAL A 81 1.94 0.12 9.42
N ASN A 82 2.61 -0.47 10.41
CA ASN A 82 2.25 -0.33 11.82
C ASN A 82 2.92 0.89 12.48
N ASP A 83 4.07 1.32 11.96
CA ASP A 83 4.76 2.56 12.36
C ASP A 83 5.33 3.25 11.10
N PRO A 84 4.92 4.50 10.79
CA PRO A 84 5.37 5.19 9.59
C PRO A 84 6.80 5.77 9.71
N LEU A 85 7.29 6.02 10.93
CA LEU A 85 8.59 6.64 11.18
C LEU A 85 9.71 5.59 11.19
N VAL A 86 9.44 4.46 11.85
CA VAL A 86 10.27 3.26 11.82
C VAL A 86 9.46 2.22 11.06
N PRO A 87 9.73 1.98 9.77
CA PRO A 87 8.81 1.28 8.86
C PRO A 87 8.67 -0.20 9.22
N GLN A 88 7.92 -0.48 10.28
CA GLN A 88 7.54 -1.80 10.72
C GLN A 88 6.33 -2.21 9.88
N VAL A 89 6.59 -3.09 8.93
CA VAL A 89 5.59 -3.54 7.97
C VAL A 89 5.30 -5.01 8.19
N GLU A 90 4.03 -5.32 8.44
CA GLU A 90 3.54 -6.68 8.47
C GLU A 90 3.06 -7.09 7.07
N PHE A 91 3.68 -8.10 6.49
CA PHE A 91 3.33 -8.58 5.15
C PHE A 91 2.38 -9.76 5.21
N LEU A 92 1.23 -9.61 4.55
CA LEU A 92 0.23 -10.65 4.38
C LEU A 92 0.17 -11.03 2.91
N ARG A 93 0.56 -12.27 2.60
CA ARG A 93 0.44 -12.81 1.25
C ARG A 93 -1.00 -13.25 1.00
N ARG A 94 -1.55 -12.92 -0.17
CA ARG A 94 -2.86 -13.46 -0.54
C ARG A 94 -2.73 -14.96 -0.84
N ASP A 95 -3.70 -15.73 -0.38
CA ASP A 95 -3.79 -17.13 -0.76
C ASP A 95 -4.36 -17.21 -2.19
N ARG A 96 -3.53 -17.66 -3.14
CA ARG A 96 -3.94 -17.91 -4.53
C ARG A 96 -4.39 -19.35 -4.63
N THR A 97 -5.50 -19.71 -4.01
CA THR A 97 -6.17 -20.98 -4.33
C THR A 97 -7.05 -20.76 -5.57
N LEU A 98 -6.79 -21.60 -6.58
CA LEU A 98 -7.38 -21.59 -7.94
C LEU A 98 -8.90 -21.77 -7.94
#